data_AF-A0A971F2W2-F1
#
_entry.id   AF-A0A971F2W2-F1
#
_cell.length_a   1.000
_cell.length_b   1.000
_cell.length_c   1.000
_cell.angle_alpha   90.00
_cell.angle_beta   90.00
_cell.angle_gamma   90.00
#
_symmetry.space_group_name_H-M   'P 1'
#
loop_
_entity.id
_entity.type
_entity.pdbx_description
1 polymer ?
#
loop_
_entity_poly.entity_id
_entity_poly.type
_entity_poly.pdbx_seq_one_letter_code
_entity_poly.pdbx_strand_id
1 'polypeptide(L)'
;MNFEQYIPIPISGVVAGNNCILTATHNITKQSEYNLSEVDLFILASGFNIRYYYDFCSIGKLSGDFFDNLEKATSIHINLLRKDYEGITSNDMARVLAGGNIILLLVDTKNLRYSSIYSSNDNRQHVIMLNGLSLTRKCAHIIDPHLTDYSGTPSV
;
A
#
# COMPACT_ATOMS: atom_id res chain seq x y z
N MET A 1 33.77 -1.53 -1.99
CA MET A 1 32.39 -1.09 -2.30
C MET A 1 31.46 -1.95 -1.48
N ASN A 2 30.79 -1.37 -0.48
CA ASN A 2 29.75 -2.11 0.25
C ASN A 2 28.55 -2.22 -0.67
N PHE A 3 28.27 -3.43 -1.15
CA PHE A 3 27.00 -3.73 -1.76
C PHE A 3 25.97 -3.71 -0.63
N GLU A 4 25.13 -2.68 -0.55
CA GLU A 4 23.91 -2.77 0.25
C GLU A 4 23.18 -4.04 -0.19
N GLN A 5 22.99 -4.98 0.75
CA GLN A 5 22.19 -6.15 0.49
C GLN A 5 20.75 -5.69 0.32
N TYR A 6 20.35 -5.53 -0.94
CA TYR A 6 18.96 -5.34 -1.32
C TYR A 6 18.24 -6.69 -1.25
N ILE A 7 17.50 -6.90 -0.17
CA ILE A 7 16.59 -8.04 -0.02
C ILE A 7 15.21 -7.44 0.24
N PRO A 8 14.27 -7.50 -0.72
CA PRO A 8 12.88 -7.13 -0.46
C PRO A 8 12.37 -7.89 0.76
N ILE A 9 11.57 -7.23 1.60
CA ILE A 9 10.94 -7.87 2.75
C ILE A 9 10.05 -8.98 2.19
N PRO A 10 10.31 -10.27 2.52
CA PRO A 10 9.54 -11.36 1.98
C PRO A 10 8.13 -11.30 2.55
N ILE A 11 7.13 -11.25 1.67
CA ILE A 11 5.73 -11.26 2.05
C ILE A 11 5.14 -12.52 1.43
N SER A 12 4.94 -13.54 2.25
CA SER A 12 4.47 -14.85 1.77
C SER A 12 2.95 -14.91 1.69
N GLY A 13 2.44 -15.56 0.65
CA GLY A 13 1.01 -15.86 0.51
C GLY A 13 0.15 -14.63 0.29
N VAL A 14 0.65 -13.68 -0.53
CA VAL A 14 -0.10 -12.50 -0.97
C VAL A 14 -1.43 -12.92 -1.60
N VAL A 15 -2.51 -12.27 -1.20
CA VAL A 15 -3.86 -12.51 -1.72
C VAL A 15 -4.31 -11.31 -2.55
N ALA A 16 -4.97 -11.60 -3.67
CA ALA A 16 -5.65 -10.60 -4.49
C ALA A 16 -7.02 -10.26 -3.92
N GLY A 17 -7.46 -9.03 -4.09
CA GLY A 17 -8.77 -8.61 -3.60
C GLY A 17 -9.36 -7.45 -4.40
N ASN A 18 -10.64 -7.18 -4.14
CA ASN A 18 -11.43 -6.22 -4.92
C ASN A 18 -11.21 -4.77 -4.42
N ASN A 19 -10.85 -4.60 -3.16
CA ASN A 19 -10.58 -3.30 -2.57
C ASN A 19 -9.09 -3.17 -2.23
N CYS A 20 -8.36 -2.32 -2.94
CA CYS A 20 -6.90 -2.25 -2.86
C CYS A 20 -6.38 -1.95 -1.45
N ILE A 21 -7.05 -1.07 -0.68
CA ILE A 21 -6.60 -0.71 0.67
C ILE A 21 -6.92 -1.80 1.70
N LEU A 22 -8.11 -2.41 1.64
CA LEU A 22 -8.46 -3.53 2.53
C LEU A 22 -7.58 -4.75 2.24
N THR A 23 -7.34 -5.04 0.96
CA THR A 23 -6.49 -6.16 0.54
C THR A 23 -5.03 -5.93 0.94
N ALA A 24 -4.49 -4.72 0.75
CA ALA A 24 -3.13 -4.39 1.19
C ALA A 24 -3.00 -4.53 2.71
N THR A 25 -3.99 -4.07 3.46
CA THR A 25 -4.02 -4.16 4.92
C THR A 25 -4.18 -5.61 5.40
N HIS A 26 -4.98 -6.42 4.71
CA HIS A 26 -5.07 -7.87 4.94
C HIS A 26 -3.70 -8.51 4.77
N ASN A 27 -3.01 -8.24 3.66
CA ASN A 27 -1.68 -8.79 3.40
C ASN A 27 -0.64 -8.36 4.45
N ILE A 28 -0.75 -7.15 5.03
CA ILE A 28 0.10 -6.71 6.15
C ILE A 28 -0.25 -7.46 7.43
N THR A 29 -1.53 -7.49 7.82
CA THR A 29 -1.98 -8.11 9.07
C THR A 29 -1.80 -9.62 9.07
N LYS A 30 -1.79 -10.27 7.90
CA LYS A 30 -1.46 -11.68 7.72
C LYS A 30 0.00 -12.00 8.01
N GLN A 31 0.92 -11.05 7.82
CA GLN A 31 2.33 -11.22 8.23
C GLN A 31 2.53 -10.98 9.72
N SER A 32 1.52 -10.46 10.43
CA SER A 32 1.53 -10.29 11.88
C SER A 32 0.62 -11.33 12.55
N GLU A 33 0.59 -11.32 13.88
CA GLU A 33 -0.22 -12.24 14.69
C GLU A 33 -1.74 -12.05 14.54
N TYR A 34 -2.19 -10.96 13.90
CA TYR A 34 -3.62 -10.59 13.84
C TYR A 34 -4.38 -11.29 12.74
N ASN A 35 -3.80 -11.46 11.54
CA ASN A 35 -4.40 -12.14 10.39
C ASN A 35 -5.86 -11.74 10.11
N LEU A 36 -6.13 -10.43 10.02
CA LEU A 36 -7.49 -9.89 9.83
C LEU A 36 -7.96 -10.08 8.40
N SER A 37 -9.15 -10.66 8.20
CA SER A 37 -9.76 -10.79 6.87
C SER A 37 -10.24 -9.44 6.33
N GLU A 38 -10.54 -9.35 5.02
CA GLU A 38 -11.17 -8.14 4.46
C GLU A 38 -12.49 -7.79 5.15
N VAL A 39 -13.22 -8.78 5.68
CA VAL A 39 -14.47 -8.57 6.43
C VAL A 39 -14.20 -7.94 7.79
N ASP A 40 -13.16 -8.40 8.50
CA ASP A 40 -12.78 -7.83 9.81
C ASP A 40 -12.33 -6.37 9.63
N LEU A 41 -11.53 -6.12 8.60
CA LEU A 41 -11.06 -4.77 8.25
C LEU A 41 -12.22 -3.86 7.82
N PHE A 42 -13.19 -4.40 7.09
CA PHE A 42 -14.41 -3.68 6.74
C PHE A 42 -15.22 -3.27 7.98
N ILE A 43 -15.33 -4.14 8.98
CA ILE A 43 -16.01 -3.84 10.24
C ILE A 43 -15.24 -2.77 11.02
N LEU A 44 -13.90 -2.86 11.08
CA LEU A 44 -13.03 -1.86 11.73
C LEU A 44 -13.06 -0.49 11.05
N ALA A 45 -13.35 -0.44 9.75
CA ALA A 45 -13.64 0.79 9.02
C ALA A 45 -15.00 1.42 9.39
N SER A 46 -15.58 1.02 10.54
CA SER A 46 -16.90 1.44 11.03
C SER A 46 -18.01 1.20 10.00
N GLY A 47 -17.91 0.11 9.24
CA GLY A 47 -18.92 -0.34 8.29
C GLY A 47 -19.57 0.79 7.50
N PHE A 48 -18.82 1.46 6.63
CA PHE A 48 -19.37 2.38 5.61
C PHE A 48 -20.51 3.30 6.10
N ASN A 49 -20.18 4.36 6.84
CA ASN A 49 -20.98 5.57 6.70
C ASN A 49 -20.68 6.19 5.31
N ILE A 50 -21.21 5.59 4.23
CA ILE A 50 -21.22 6.20 2.91
C ILE A 50 -22.26 7.31 2.96
N ARG A 51 -21.81 8.54 3.22
CA ARG A 51 -22.61 9.70 2.83
C ARG A 51 -22.66 9.72 1.31
N TYR A 52 -23.73 9.17 0.75
CA TYR A 52 -23.96 9.16 -0.68
C TYR A 52 -24.31 10.58 -1.15
N TYR A 53 -23.30 11.30 -1.63
CA TYR A 53 -23.44 12.64 -2.23
C TYR A 53 -23.77 12.56 -3.73
N TYR A 54 -24.47 11.51 -4.17
CA TYR A 54 -24.74 11.22 -5.60
C TYR A 54 -23.48 10.99 -6.46
N ASP A 55 -22.34 10.68 -5.85
CA ASP A 55 -21.08 10.37 -6.53
C ASP A 55 -20.68 8.91 -6.30
N PHE A 56 -20.87 8.06 -7.32
CA PHE A 56 -20.44 6.66 -7.26
C PHE A 56 -18.91 6.51 -7.20
N CYS A 57 -18.13 7.53 -7.58
CA CYS A 57 -16.67 7.56 -7.42
C CYS A 57 -16.23 7.78 -5.96
N SER A 58 -17.16 8.07 -5.05
CA SER A 58 -16.90 8.17 -3.62
C SER A 58 -16.95 6.82 -2.88
N ILE A 59 -17.46 5.78 -3.53
CA ILE A 59 -17.52 4.41 -2.98
C ILE A 59 -16.11 3.85 -2.88
N GLY A 60 -15.71 3.40 -1.69
CA GLY A 60 -14.36 2.87 -1.41
C GLY A 60 -13.42 3.86 -0.72
N LYS A 61 -13.85 5.10 -0.46
CA LYS A 61 -13.11 6.01 0.44
C LYS A 61 -13.28 5.55 1.88
N LEU A 62 -12.20 5.11 2.52
CA LEU A 62 -12.19 4.81 3.95
C LEU A 62 -12.31 6.10 4.75
N SER A 63 -12.98 6.05 5.90
CA SER A 63 -12.93 7.15 6.87
C SER A 63 -11.50 7.29 7.39
N GLY A 64 -11.07 8.52 7.72
CA GLY A 64 -9.77 8.74 8.36
C GLY A 64 -9.58 7.86 9.62
N ASP A 65 -10.67 7.63 10.34
CA ASP A 65 -10.72 6.82 11.56
C ASP A 65 -10.39 5.33 11.34
N PHE A 66 -10.34 4.84 10.09
CA PHE A 66 -10.01 3.43 9.81
C PHE A 66 -8.63 3.06 10.38
N PHE A 67 -7.62 3.91 10.14
CA PHE A 67 -6.27 3.64 10.58
C PHE A 67 -6.17 3.72 12.11
N ASP A 68 -6.81 4.71 12.73
CA ASP A 68 -6.89 4.81 14.19
C ASP A 68 -7.57 3.59 14.83
N ASN A 69 -8.63 3.06 14.21
CA ASN A 69 -9.31 1.86 14.68
C ASN A 69 -8.46 0.61 14.50
N LEU A 70 -7.71 0.53 13.40
CA LEU A 70 -6.77 -0.56 13.13
C LEU A 70 -5.64 -0.55 14.16
N GLU A 71 -5.06 0.61 14.49
CA GLU A 71 -4.04 0.75 15.54
C GLU A 71 -4.57 0.41 16.93
N LYS A 72 -5.86 0.63 17.22
CA LYS A 72 -6.46 0.22 18.50
C LYS A 72 -6.74 -1.28 18.57
N ALA A 73 -7.10 -1.89 17.45
CA ALA A 73 -7.43 -3.30 17.36
C ALA A 73 -6.19 -4.20 17.21
N THR A 74 -5.04 -3.62 16.88
CA THR A 74 -3.78 -4.33 16.62
C THR A 74 -2.62 -3.63 17.32
N SER A 75 -1.42 -4.21 17.33
CA SER A 75 -0.19 -3.49 17.70
C SER A 75 0.54 -2.92 16.48
N ILE A 76 -0.15 -2.78 15.35
CA ILE A 76 0.41 -2.19 14.13
C ILE A 76 0.33 -0.68 14.28
N HIS A 77 1.48 -0.01 14.19
CA HIS A 77 1.56 1.44 14.13
C HIS A 77 1.60 1.94 12.68
N ILE A 78 0.85 2.99 12.39
CA ILE A 78 0.61 3.54 11.07
C ILE A 78 0.96 5.01 11.09
N ASN A 79 2.03 5.36 10.37
CA ASN A 79 2.42 6.75 10.18
C ASN A 79 1.94 7.24 8.81
N LEU A 80 0.87 8.03 8.80
CA LEU A 80 0.30 8.63 7.60
C LEU A 80 1.04 9.92 7.25
N LEU A 81 1.72 9.90 6.10
CA LEU A 81 2.50 11.03 5.61
C LEU A 81 2.02 11.43 4.20
N ARG A 82 1.70 12.70 4.01
CA ARG A 82 1.45 13.36 2.72
C ARG A 82 2.75 13.88 2.12
N LYS A 83 3.30 13.13 1.16
CA LYS A 83 4.54 13.44 0.43
C LYS A 83 4.75 14.93 0.07
N ASP A 84 3.75 15.59 -0.50
CA ASP A 84 3.85 16.98 -0.95
C ASP A 84 3.90 18.00 0.19
N TYR A 85 3.51 17.59 1.40
CA TYR A 85 3.49 18.42 2.60
C TYR A 85 4.71 18.17 3.49
N GLU A 86 5.12 16.90 3.71
CA GLU A 86 6.26 16.61 4.59
C GLU A 86 7.60 16.43 3.86
N GLY A 87 7.65 16.53 2.53
CA GLY A 87 8.90 16.48 1.77
C GLY A 87 9.59 15.11 1.80
N ILE A 88 8.81 14.02 1.83
CA ILE A 88 9.33 12.65 1.91
C ILE A 88 10.20 12.33 0.70
N THR A 89 11.44 11.94 0.97
CA THR A 89 12.44 11.54 -0.03
C THR A 89 12.54 10.02 -0.18
N SER A 90 13.19 9.58 -1.26
CA SER A 90 13.49 8.15 -1.45
C SER A 90 14.43 7.59 -0.38
N ASN A 91 15.27 8.43 0.24
CA ASN A 91 16.11 8.03 1.37
C ASN A 91 15.27 7.74 2.62
N ASP A 92 14.19 8.50 2.85
CA ASP A 92 13.29 8.28 3.99
C ASP A 92 12.56 6.94 3.83
N MET A 93 12.05 6.66 2.64
CA MET A 93 11.42 5.39 2.32
C MET A 93 12.40 4.21 2.48
N ALA A 94 13.64 4.35 1.99
CA ALA A 94 14.66 3.31 2.16
C ALA A 94 14.98 3.04 3.63
N ARG A 95 15.05 4.08 4.47
CA ARG A 95 15.28 3.94 5.93
C ARG A 95 14.12 3.22 6.63
N VAL A 96 12.88 3.54 6.28
CA VAL A 96 11.69 2.86 6.83
C VAL A 96 11.72 1.37 6.48
N LEU A 97 12.02 1.03 5.22
CA LEU A 97 12.14 -0.35 4.75
C LEU A 97 13.30 -1.10 5.41
N ALA A 98 14.45 -0.45 5.62
CA ALA A 98 15.59 -1.03 6.31
C ALA A 98 15.27 -1.38 7.79
N GLY A 99 14.28 -0.72 8.38
CA GLY A 99 13.73 -1.06 9.69
C GLY A 99 12.78 -2.26 9.71
N GLY A 100 12.58 -2.94 8.57
CA GLY A 100 11.66 -4.07 8.44
C GLY A 100 10.19 -3.68 8.26
N ASN A 101 9.89 -2.41 8.00
CA ASN A 101 8.53 -1.91 7.83
C ASN A 101 8.10 -1.94 6.37
N ILE A 102 6.81 -2.15 6.13
CA ILE A 102 6.20 -2.05 4.79
C ILE A 102 5.62 -0.64 4.63
N ILE A 103 5.74 -0.07 3.43
CA ILE A 103 5.14 1.22 3.11
C ILE A 103 3.90 1.00 2.24
N LEU A 104 2.75 1.55 2.64
CA LEU A 104 1.59 1.68 1.78
C LEU A 104 1.69 2.98 0.97
N LEU A 105 1.62 2.87 -0.35
CA LEU A 105 1.62 4.02 -1.25
C LEU A 105 0.22 4.23 -1.82
N LEU A 106 -0.38 5.39 -1.50
CA LEU A 106 -1.55 5.91 -2.21
C LEU A 106 -1.07 6.62 -3.48
N VAL A 107 -1.52 6.13 -4.64
CA VAL A 107 -0.99 6.55 -5.95
C VAL A 107 -2.12 6.74 -6.95
N ASP A 108 -1.93 7.68 -7.87
CA ASP A 108 -2.74 7.77 -9.09
C ASP A 108 -2.37 6.63 -10.05
N THR A 109 -3.37 5.91 -10.58
CA THR A 109 -3.15 4.79 -11.53
C THR A 109 -2.41 5.22 -12.79
N LYS A 110 -2.56 6.47 -13.26
CA LYS A 110 -1.79 6.99 -14.42
C LYS A 110 -0.26 6.96 -14.20
N ASN A 111 0.19 6.90 -12.94
CA ASN A 111 1.61 6.81 -12.59
C ASN A 111 2.11 5.35 -12.56
N LEU A 112 1.21 4.37 -12.63
CA LEU A 112 1.50 2.94 -12.59
C LEU A 112 1.69 2.38 -14.00
N ARG A 113 2.75 2.83 -14.66
CA ARG A 113 3.05 2.50 -16.07
C ARG A 113 3.53 1.06 -16.30
N TYR A 114 3.67 0.27 -15.25
CA TYR A 114 4.11 -1.12 -15.34
C TYR A 114 3.01 -2.07 -15.86
N SER A 115 1.75 -1.65 -15.88
CA SER A 115 0.63 -2.46 -16.38
C SER A 115 -0.29 -1.64 -17.27
N SER A 116 -0.68 -2.22 -18.40
CA SER A 116 -1.62 -1.61 -19.34
C SER A 116 -3.01 -1.41 -18.74
N ILE A 117 -3.39 -2.22 -17.75
CA ILE A 117 -4.66 -2.10 -17.02
C ILE A 117 -4.80 -0.70 -16.39
N TYR A 118 -3.69 -0.08 -15.98
CA TYR A 118 -3.71 1.26 -15.41
C TYR A 118 -3.59 2.37 -16.44
N SER A 119 -2.74 2.19 -17.46
CA SER A 119 -2.54 3.23 -18.48
C SER A 119 -3.71 3.36 -19.46
N SER A 120 -4.50 2.31 -19.64
CA SER A 120 -5.61 2.25 -20.61
C SER A 120 -6.97 2.63 -20.04
N ASN A 121 -7.05 2.92 -18.74
CA ASN A 121 -8.28 3.29 -18.05
C ASN A 121 -8.20 4.70 -17.46
N ASP A 122 -9.35 5.24 -17.06
CA ASP A 122 -9.40 6.52 -16.36
C ASP A 122 -8.54 6.51 -15.10
N ASN A 123 -7.89 7.65 -14.83
CA ASN A 123 -7.07 7.80 -13.65
C ASN A 123 -7.92 7.67 -12.37
N ARG A 124 -7.51 6.78 -11.48
CA ARG A 124 -8.14 6.52 -10.17
C ARG A 124 -7.06 6.49 -9.09
N GLN A 125 -7.49 6.57 -7.84
CA GLN A 125 -6.61 6.33 -6.70
C GLN A 125 -6.47 4.83 -6.47
N HIS A 126 -5.25 4.37 -6.19
CA HIS A 126 -4.92 2.98 -5.94
C HIS A 126 -3.93 2.85 -4.77
N VAL A 127 -3.89 1.68 -4.15
CA VAL A 127 -2.96 1.37 -3.06
C VAL A 127 -2.07 0.21 -3.48
N ILE A 128 -0.76 0.44 -3.40
CA ILE A 128 0.26 -0.59 -3.58
C ILE A 128 1.15 -0.65 -2.33
N MET A 129 1.77 -1.80 -2.10
CA MET A 129 2.73 -2.00 -1.02
C MET A 129 4.13 -1.88 -1.60
N LEU A 130 4.98 -1.05 -0.99
CA LEU A 130 6.41 -1.01 -1.26
C LEU A 130 7.12 -1.83 -0.18
N ASN A 131 7.77 -2.92 -0.57
CA ASN A 131 8.48 -3.84 0.32
C ASN A 131 9.98 -3.94 0.00
N GLY A 132 10.47 -3.18 -0.99
CA GLY A 132 11.89 -3.03 -1.26
C GLY A 132 12.19 -1.77 -2.07
N LEU A 133 13.30 -1.10 -1.75
CA LEU A 133 13.83 0.02 -2.55
C LEU A 133 15.36 -0.04 -2.61
N SER A 134 15.93 -0.05 -3.81
CA SER A 134 17.38 0.11 -4.03
C SER A 134 17.64 1.41 -4.77
N LEU A 135 18.25 2.37 -4.07
CA LEU A 135 18.60 3.66 -4.66
C LEU A 135 19.77 3.53 -5.65
N THR A 136 20.74 2.67 -5.33
CA THR A 136 21.90 2.41 -6.22
C THR A 136 21.47 1.74 -7.52
N ARG A 137 20.62 0.71 -7.44
CA ARG A 137 20.10 0.00 -8.63
C ARG A 137 18.93 0.74 -9.27
N LYS A 138 18.46 1.83 -8.66
CA LYS A 138 17.25 2.55 -9.03
C LYS A 138 16.08 1.59 -9.26
N CYS A 139 15.84 0.66 -8.35
CA CYS A 139 14.74 -0.30 -8.48
C CYS A 139 13.87 -0.32 -7.24
N ALA A 140 12.59 -0.64 -7.42
CA ALA A 140 11.64 -0.82 -6.33
C ALA A 140 10.97 -2.20 -6.46
N HIS A 141 10.71 -2.83 -5.33
CA HIS A 141 9.85 -4.00 -5.26
C HIS A 141 8.51 -3.57 -4.70
N ILE A 142 7.45 -3.83 -5.45
CA ILE A 142 6.10 -3.51 -5.06
C ILE A 142 5.24 -4.76 -5.11
N ILE A 143 4.28 -4.83 -4.20
CA ILE A 143 3.18 -5.77 -4.30
C ILE A 143 1.96 -4.93 -4.62
N ASP A 144 1.35 -5.25 -5.75
CA ASP A 144 0.08 -4.67 -6.16
C ASP A 144 -1.03 -5.67 -5.83
N PRO A 145 -1.87 -5.44 -4.81
CA PRO A 145 -2.91 -6.38 -4.42
C PRO A 145 -3.94 -6.67 -5.52
N HIS A 146 -4.01 -5.84 -6.57
CA HIS A 146 -4.87 -6.11 -7.72
C HIS A 146 -4.22 -7.01 -8.77
N LEU A 147 -2.88 -7.04 -8.84
CA LEU A 147 -2.09 -7.75 -9.86
C LEU A 147 -1.16 -8.84 -9.28
N THR A 148 -1.15 -8.99 -7.95
CA THR A 148 -0.47 -9.99 -7.11
C THR A 148 1.06 -10.00 -7.02
N ASP A 149 1.85 -9.47 -7.97
CA ASP A 149 3.24 -9.03 -7.72
C ASP A 149 3.86 -8.32 -8.94
N TYR A 150 4.75 -7.33 -8.75
CA TYR A 150 5.59 -6.79 -9.84
C TYR A 150 6.92 -6.20 -9.34
N SER A 151 8.03 -6.68 -9.88
CA SER A 151 9.35 -6.06 -9.67
C SER A 151 9.48 -4.81 -10.56
N GLY A 152 9.14 -3.64 -10.01
CA GLY A 152 9.21 -2.36 -10.70
C GLY A 152 10.64 -1.94 -11.03
N THR A 153 11.15 -2.34 -12.20
CA THR A 153 12.28 -1.65 -12.83
C THR A 153 11.75 -0.36 -13.48
N PRO A 154 12.18 0.84 -13.05
CA PRO A 154 11.83 2.05 -13.76
C PRO A 154 12.48 2.01 -15.15
N SER A 155 11.64 2.12 -16.18
CA SER A 155 12.10 2.39 -17.54
C SER A 155 12.76 3.77 -17.57
N VAL A 156 14.00 3.80 -18.07
CA VAL A 156 14.83 5.01 -18.27
C VAL A 156 14.21 5.93 -19.31
#